data_AF-A0A8J2ZGK7-F1
#
_entry.id   AF-A0A8J2ZGK7-F1
#
_cell.length_a   1.000
_cell.length_b   1.000
_cell.length_c   1.000
_cell.angle_alpha   90.00
_cell.angle_beta   90.00
_cell.angle_gamma   90.00
#
_symmetry.space_group_name_H-M   'P 1'
#
loop_
_entity.id
_entity.type
_entity.pdbx_description
1 polymer ?
#
loop_
_entity_poly.entity_id
_entity_poly.type
_entity_poly.pdbx_seq_one_letter_code
_entity_poly.pdbx_strand_id
1 'polypeptide(L)' 'MRDTLAASGYDVHHVDSEDGKIEVYAMKNGRKLSLCLDDALNIMKTKED' A
#
# COMPACT_ATOMS: atom_id res chain seq x y z
N MET A 1 5.45 -7.69 3.85
CA MET A 1 4.66 -6.57 3.28
C MET A 1 5.27 -5.22 3.61
N ARG A 2 5.20 -4.75 4.88
CA ARG A 2 5.68 -3.41 5.29
C ARG A 2 7.15 -3.19 4.94
N ASP A 3 8.04 -4.12 5.27
CA ASP A 3 9.46 -4.01 4.91
C ASP A 3 9.71 -3.95 3.40
N THR A 4 8.94 -4.72 2.62
CA THR A 4 9.01 -4.72 1.14
C THR A 4 8.58 -3.39 0.55
N LEU A 5 7.50 -2.81 1.08
CA LEU A 5 7.00 -1.50 0.68
C LEU A 5 7.97 -0.39 1.10
N ALA A 6 8.50 -0.46 2.31
CA ALA A 6 9.53 0.47 2.81
C ALA A 6 10.80 0.44 1.97
N ALA A 7 11.30 -0.76 1.62
CA ALA A 7 12.42 -0.93 0.69
C ALA A 7 12.14 -0.35 -0.71
N SER A 8 10.87 -0.28 -1.09
CA SER A 8 10.41 0.33 -2.34
C SER A 8 10.12 1.84 -2.21
N GLY A 9 10.42 2.46 -1.06
CA GLY A 9 10.28 3.88 -0.79
C GLY A 9 8.90 4.33 -0.32
N TYR A 10 8.03 3.40 0.10
CA TYR A 10 6.74 3.73 0.70
C TYR A 10 6.85 3.83 2.22
N ASP A 11 6.37 4.93 2.77
CA ASP A 11 6.17 5.10 4.20
C ASP A 11 4.74 4.70 4.57
N VAL A 12 4.56 3.49 5.12
CA VAL A 12 3.25 2.88 5.36
C VAL A 12 2.66 3.34 6.70
N HIS A 13 1.56 4.08 6.64
CA HIS A 13 0.90 4.65 7.82
C HIS A 13 -0.23 3.75 8.33
N HIS A 14 -1.02 3.18 7.41
CA HIS A 14 -2.16 2.35 7.77
C HIS A 14 -2.31 1.18 6.80
N VAL A 15 -2.85 0.08 7.32
CA VAL A 15 -3.18 -1.12 6.55
C VAL A 15 -4.57 -1.53 6.97
N ASP A 16 -5.46 -1.66 6.00
CA ASP A 16 -6.82 -2.15 6.14
C ASP A 16 -6.97 -3.46 5.34
N SER A 17 -7.97 -4.26 5.69
CA SER A 17 -8.30 -5.48 4.97
C SER A 17 -9.80 -5.73 5.01
N GLU A 18 -10.46 -5.67 3.86
CA GLU A 18 -11.89 -5.90 3.69
C GLU A 18 -12.14 -6.76 2.44
N ASP A 19 -13.06 -7.74 2.52
CA ASP A 19 -13.45 -8.64 1.42
C ASP A 19 -12.27 -9.30 0.66
N GLY A 20 -11.22 -9.71 1.39
CA GLY A 20 -10.04 -10.39 0.81
C GLY A 20 -9.08 -9.46 0.05
N LYS A 21 -9.26 -8.14 0.14
CA LYS A 21 -8.32 -7.16 -0.41
C LYS A 21 -7.60 -6.47 0.73
N ILE A 22 -6.30 -6.26 0.56
CA ILE A 22 -5.50 -5.47 1.51
C ILE A 22 -5.35 -4.07 0.92
N GLU A 23 -5.77 -3.06 1.67
CA GLU A 23 -5.55 -1.66 1.33
C GLU A 23 -4.44 -1.06 2.20
N VAL A 24 -3.47 -0.40 1.58
CA VAL A 24 -2.35 0.21 2.28
C VAL A 24 -2.31 1.70 2.00
N TYR A 25 -2.38 2.49 3.07
CA TYR A 25 -2.24 3.94 3.03
C TYR A 25 -0.80 4.30 3.33
N ALA A 26 -0.13 4.92 2.37
CA ALA A 26 1.29 5.21 2.43
C ALA A 26 1.65 6.57 1.82
N MET A 27 2.81 7.09 2.21
CA MET A 27 3.44 8.25 1.59
C MET A 27 4.57 7.80 0.67
N LYS A 28 4.69 8.42 -0.51
CA LYS A 28 5.86 8.24 -1.38
C LYS A 28 6.15 9.54 -2.12
N ASN A 29 7.40 10.01 -2.06
CA ASN A 29 7.82 11.27 -2.68
C ASN A 29 6.93 12.47 -2.30
N GLY A 30 6.50 12.53 -1.03
CA GLY A 30 5.64 13.59 -0.50
C GLY A 30 4.15 13.49 -0.89
N ARG A 31 3.72 12.41 -1.55
CA ARG A 31 2.33 12.20 -1.97
C ARG A 31 1.67 11.10 -1.16
N LYS A 32 0.39 11.29 -0.81
CA LYS A 32 -0.45 10.26 -0.21
C LYS A 32 -0.93 9.29 -1.28
N LEU A 33 -0.82 8.01 -0.98
CA LEU A 33 -1.18 6.91 -1.87
C LEU A 33 -2.01 5.88 -1.11
N SER A 34 -3.03 5.36 -1.77
CA SER A 34 -3.74 4.14 -1.39
C SER A 34 -3.36 3.02 -2.36
N LEU A 35 -2.80 1.93 -1.85
CA LEU A 35 -2.40 0.75 -2.60
C LEU A 35 -3.40 -0.38 -2.33
N CYS A 36 -3.91 -1.03 -3.37
CA CYS A 36 -4.69 -2.24 -3.24
C CYS A 36 -3.82 -3.44 -3.63
N LEU A 37 -3.68 -4.41 -2.73
CA LEU A 37 -2.85 -5.59 -2.90
C LEU A 37 -3.71 -6.85 -3.06
N ASP A 38 -3.20 -7.82 -3.81
CA ASP A 38 -3.74 -9.19 -3.85
C ASP A 38 -3.29 -10.04 -2.65
N ASP A 39 -3.81 -11.27 -2.54
CA ASP A 39 -3.43 -12.23 -1.48
C ASP A 39 -1.93 -12.60 -1.50
N ALA A 40 -1.26 -12.45 -2.64
CA ALA A 40 0.17 -12.63 -2.79
C ALA A 40 0.98 -11.35 -2.51
N LEU A 41 0.32 -10.29 -2.03
CA LEU A 41 0.89 -8.98 -1.70
C LEU A 41 1.48 -8.23 -2.89
N ASN A 42 1.01 -8.49 -4.11
CA ASN A 42 1.35 -7.69 -5.28
C ASN A 42 0.42 -6.48 -5.37
N ILE A 43 0.97 -5.32 -5.76
CA ILE A 43 0.20 -4.09 -5.97
C ILE A 43 -0.65 -4.26 -7.23
N MET A 44 -1.96 -4.40 -7.07
CA MET A 44 -2.92 -4.44 -8.17
C MET A 44 -3.32 -3.03 -8.62
N LYS A 45 -3.40 -2.08 -7.68
CA LYS A 45 -3.82 -0.71 -7.96
C LYS A 45 -3.13 0.29 -7.04
N THR A 46 -2.81 1.46 -7.58
CA THR A 46 -2.36 2.63 -6.81
C THR A 46 -3.29 3.80 -7.13
N LYS A 47 -3.72 4.52 -6.10
CA LYS A 47 -4.51 5.75 -6.22
C LYS A 47 -3.80 6.86 -5.44
N GLU A 48 -3.64 8.04 -6.05
CA GLU A 48 -3.27 9.26 -5.34
C GLU A 48 -4.50 9.85 -4.63
N ASP A 49 -4.32 10.24 -3.37
CA ASP A 49 -5.32 10.93 -2.55
C ASP A 49 -5.09 12.44 -2.55
#